data_AF-A0A0W8DFI5-F1
#
_entry.id   AF-A0A0W8DFI5-F1
#
_cell.length_a   1.000
_cell.length_b   1.000
_cell.length_c   1.000
_cell.angle_alpha   90.00
_cell.angle_beta   90.00
_cell.angle_gamma   90.00
#
_symmetry.space_group_name_H-M   'P 1'
#
loop_
_entity.id
_entity.type
_entity.pdbx_description
1 polymer ?
#
loop_
_entity_poly.entity_id
_entity_poly.type
_entity_poly.pdbx_seq_one_letter_code
_entity_poly.pdbx_strand_id
1 'polypeptide(L)'
;MFTMDAEGSNTMTLSSSGGEIMTSSAAAGETVDWQEAGCVTAVKDQGECGACWAFSATAAMESGYCVATGSLPSLSDQQLISCNTEDGNSGCGGGYAAYSMDWVANERSGKMCTLDTYPFTSENGNVASCSMSSCTEFDVGVTGYESVHKDPGAIEDAVRNQPVSIFLYSGSTAFQYYSGGVLTGENCDKTGSHSDWQWVLVRRMITFFTGALRTSGHVVGEEGYVRVQRRYSGDSEGACGVELYATWPTFDVSASPTPAPRPTTSAPSATTATPSVTTATPSATRSQQ
;
A
#
# COMPACT_ATOMS: atom_id res chain seq x y z
N MET A 1 28.52 -19.46 46.33
CA MET A 1 29.22 -20.60 45.68
C MET A 1 28.37 -20.98 44.49
N PHE A 2 28.95 -21.02 43.29
CA PHE A 2 28.20 -21.29 42.04
C PHE A 2 27.78 -22.76 41.94
N THR A 3 26.64 -23.01 41.31
CA THR A 3 26.50 -24.07 40.29
C THR A 3 25.22 -23.89 39.48
N MET A 4 25.32 -24.24 38.21
CA MET A 4 24.24 -24.57 37.28
C MET A 4 24.48 -26.06 36.88
N ASP A 5 23.61 -26.79 36.21
CA ASP A 5 22.54 -26.44 35.28
C ASP A 5 21.42 -27.53 35.30
N ALA A 6 20.54 -27.49 34.29
CA ALA A 6 19.93 -28.66 33.61
C ALA A 6 18.46 -29.05 33.91
N GLU A 7 17.62 -28.63 32.97
CA GLU A 7 16.55 -29.37 32.26
C GLU A 7 15.55 -30.30 32.99
N GLY A 8 14.26 -30.05 32.72
CA GLY A 8 13.14 -30.93 33.05
C GLY A 8 11.91 -30.64 32.18
N SER A 9 11.82 -31.30 31.03
CA SER A 9 10.73 -31.15 30.06
C SER A 9 9.35 -31.56 30.63
N ASN A 10 8.30 -30.82 30.28
CA ASN A 10 6.91 -31.26 30.44
C ASN A 10 6.12 -30.94 29.15
N THR A 11 6.07 -31.91 28.25
CA THR A 11 5.22 -31.91 27.06
C THR A 11 3.76 -32.15 27.43
N MET A 12 2.89 -31.15 27.25
CA MET A 12 1.44 -31.40 27.12
C MET A 12 1.10 -31.62 25.65
N THR A 13 0.77 -32.86 25.29
CA THR A 13 0.12 -33.20 24.04
C THR A 13 -1.37 -32.87 24.11
N LEU A 14 -1.81 -31.88 23.33
CA LEU A 14 -3.22 -31.65 23.04
C LEU A 14 -3.51 -32.08 21.59
N SER A 15 -4.45 -33.02 21.46
CA SER A 15 -4.84 -33.60 20.18
C SER A 15 -5.50 -32.55 19.29
N SER A 16 -5.18 -32.56 18.00
CA SER A 16 -5.88 -31.74 17.01
C SER A 16 -7.29 -32.26 16.74
N SER A 17 -8.22 -31.33 16.50
CA SER A 17 -9.51 -31.62 15.86
C SER A 17 -9.93 -30.43 15.00
N GLY A 18 -9.62 -30.53 13.70
CA GLY A 18 -10.15 -29.78 12.55
C GLY A 18 -10.70 -28.37 12.78
N GLY A 19 -9.92 -27.36 12.40
CA GLY A 19 -10.35 -25.96 12.40
C GLY A 19 -9.18 -25.01 12.13
N GLU A 20 -8.46 -25.20 11.03
CA GLU A 20 -7.42 -24.26 10.62
C GLU A 20 -8.06 -22.93 10.23
N ILE A 21 -8.08 -22.01 11.19
CA ILE A 21 -7.96 -20.58 10.90
C ILE A 21 -6.69 -20.46 10.06
N MET A 22 -6.78 -19.83 8.89
CA MET A 22 -5.61 -19.44 8.10
C MET A 22 -4.90 -18.26 8.78
N THR A 23 -4.47 -18.45 10.03
CA THR A 23 -3.28 -17.75 10.51
C THR A 23 -2.17 -18.21 9.59
N SER A 24 -1.67 -17.32 8.74
CA SER A 24 -0.37 -17.53 8.14
C SER A 24 0.59 -17.74 9.31
N SER A 25 1.13 -18.96 9.42
CA SER A 25 2.28 -19.19 10.27
C SER A 25 3.46 -18.56 9.56
N ALA A 26 3.51 -17.23 9.60
CA ALA A 26 4.69 -16.45 9.33
C ALA A 26 5.70 -16.85 10.40
N ALA A 27 6.47 -17.89 10.10
CA ALA A 27 7.67 -18.21 10.82
C ALA A 27 8.49 -16.91 10.92
N ALA A 28 8.96 -16.59 12.13
CA ALA A 28 9.64 -15.33 12.40
C ALA A 28 10.83 -15.14 11.44
N GLY A 29 10.63 -14.34 10.39
CA GLY A 29 11.58 -14.21 9.27
C GLY A 29 10.95 -13.93 7.91
N GLU A 30 9.72 -14.38 7.63
CA GLU A 30 9.08 -14.10 6.34
C GLU A 30 8.44 -12.69 6.31
N THR A 31 8.86 -11.88 5.34
CA THR A 31 8.33 -10.53 5.12
C THR A 31 7.33 -10.56 3.98
N VAL A 32 6.05 -10.43 4.31
CA VAL A 32 4.95 -10.33 3.34
C VAL A 32 5.22 -9.17 2.38
N ASP A 33 4.98 -9.41 1.10
CA ASP A 33 4.90 -8.38 0.09
C ASP A 33 3.44 -8.21 -0.31
N TRP A 34 2.82 -7.10 0.09
CA TRP A 34 1.39 -6.91 -0.11
C TRP A 34 1.03 -6.72 -1.60
N GLN A 35 2.00 -6.30 -2.43
CA GLN A 35 1.83 -6.24 -3.89
C GLN A 35 1.79 -7.65 -4.49
N GLU A 36 2.72 -8.54 -4.10
CA GLU A 36 2.71 -9.95 -4.54
C GLU A 36 1.50 -10.73 -3.98
N ALA A 37 1.03 -10.37 -2.78
CA ALA A 37 -0.20 -10.91 -2.19
C ALA A 37 -1.49 -10.47 -2.93
N GLY A 38 -1.41 -9.45 -3.78
CA GLY A 38 -2.56 -8.90 -4.51
C GLY A 38 -3.47 -8.01 -3.66
N CYS A 39 -2.97 -7.47 -2.55
CA CYS A 39 -3.69 -6.56 -1.65
C CYS A 39 -3.16 -5.13 -1.72
N VAL A 40 -2.79 -4.67 -2.91
CA VAL A 40 -2.43 -3.28 -3.22
C VAL A 40 -3.08 -2.94 -4.57
N THR A 41 -3.76 -1.80 -4.66
CA THR A 41 -4.38 -1.35 -5.92
C THR A 41 -3.33 -0.89 -6.94
N ALA A 42 -3.77 -0.61 -8.16
CA ALA A 42 -2.94 0.16 -9.09
C ALA A 42 -2.56 1.52 -8.49
N VAL A 43 -1.38 2.01 -8.86
CA VAL A 43 -0.89 3.37 -8.53
C VAL A 43 -1.85 4.41 -9.14
N LYS A 44 -2.19 5.43 -8.35
CA LYS A 44 -3.12 6.51 -8.73
C LYS A 44 -2.37 7.87 -8.82
N ASP A 45 -2.87 8.79 -9.63
CA ASP A 45 -2.33 10.15 -9.77
C ASP A 45 -3.24 11.17 -9.07
N GLN A 46 -2.66 11.95 -8.15
CA GLN A 46 -3.33 13.00 -7.38
C GLN A 46 -3.22 14.38 -8.07
N GLY A 47 -2.38 14.49 -9.11
CA GLY A 47 -2.20 15.73 -9.90
C GLY A 47 -1.66 16.90 -9.08
N GLU A 48 -2.25 18.07 -9.28
CA GLU A 48 -1.87 19.34 -8.61
C GLU A 48 -2.57 19.52 -7.24
N CYS A 49 -3.38 18.55 -6.80
CA CYS A 49 -4.11 18.59 -5.54
C CYS A 49 -3.22 18.16 -4.37
N GLY A 50 -3.30 18.81 -3.20
CA GLY A 50 -2.66 18.34 -1.96
C GLY A 50 -3.42 17.17 -1.31
N ALA A 51 -3.73 16.12 -2.08
CA ALA A 51 -4.62 15.02 -1.68
C ALA A 51 -3.93 13.76 -1.16
N CYS A 52 -2.60 13.73 -1.00
CA CYS A 52 -1.85 12.53 -0.59
C CYS A 52 -2.41 11.87 0.69
N TRP A 53 -2.99 12.65 1.61
CA TRP A 53 -3.71 12.17 2.79
C TRP A 53 -4.90 11.26 2.46
N ALA A 54 -5.72 11.64 1.48
CA ALA A 54 -6.91 10.91 1.07
C ALA A 54 -6.53 9.62 0.33
N PHE A 55 -5.60 9.72 -0.63
CA PHE A 55 -5.08 8.57 -1.37
C PHE A 55 -4.36 7.55 -0.47
N SER A 56 -3.65 8.03 0.56
CA SER A 56 -3.01 7.15 1.54
C SER A 56 -4.03 6.47 2.47
N ALA A 57 -5.12 7.17 2.81
CA ALA A 57 -6.21 6.59 3.59
C ALA A 57 -6.98 5.51 2.82
N THR A 58 -7.43 5.82 1.60
CA THR A 58 -8.14 4.86 0.73
C THR A 58 -7.30 3.63 0.47
N ALA A 59 -6.04 3.78 0.08
CA ALA A 59 -5.18 2.65 -0.21
C ALA A 59 -4.93 1.77 1.03
N ALA A 60 -4.80 2.35 2.23
CA ALA A 60 -4.73 1.56 3.46
C ALA A 60 -6.06 0.84 3.80
N MET A 61 -7.22 1.45 3.52
CA MET A 61 -8.55 0.83 3.68
C MET A 61 -8.81 -0.29 2.65
N GLU A 62 -8.54 -0.04 1.37
CA GLU A 62 -8.58 -1.02 0.28
C GLU A 62 -7.70 -2.23 0.61
N SER A 63 -6.44 -1.97 1.02
CA SER A 63 -5.47 -3.01 1.33
C SER A 63 -5.83 -3.80 2.59
N GLY A 64 -6.14 -3.12 3.71
CA GLY A 64 -6.50 -3.78 4.97
C GLY A 64 -7.77 -4.64 4.85
N TYR A 65 -8.76 -4.18 4.08
CA TYR A 65 -9.94 -4.98 3.76
C TYR A 65 -9.59 -6.21 2.93
N CYS A 66 -8.65 -6.10 1.98
CA CYS A 66 -8.13 -7.26 1.24
C CYS A 66 -7.38 -8.24 2.14
N VAL A 67 -6.58 -7.78 3.11
CA VAL A 67 -5.96 -8.66 4.11
C VAL A 67 -7.04 -9.40 4.93
N ALA A 68 -8.08 -8.70 5.37
CA ALA A 68 -9.14 -9.27 6.20
C ALA A 68 -10.08 -10.23 5.45
N THR A 69 -10.29 -10.05 4.15
CA THR A 69 -11.36 -10.73 3.38
C THR A 69 -10.91 -11.46 2.11
N GLY A 70 -9.71 -11.22 1.63
CA GLY A 70 -9.22 -11.68 0.33
C GLY A 70 -9.83 -10.96 -0.89
N SER A 71 -10.62 -9.90 -0.68
CA SER A 71 -11.23 -9.09 -1.75
C SER A 71 -10.66 -7.67 -1.74
N LEU A 72 -10.21 -7.16 -2.89
CA LEU A 72 -9.66 -5.80 -3.01
C LEU A 72 -10.71 -4.86 -3.64
N PRO A 73 -11.40 -4.00 -2.85
CA PRO A 73 -12.30 -2.99 -3.39
C PRO A 73 -11.49 -1.85 -4.06
N SER A 74 -12.19 -1.00 -4.81
CA SER A 74 -11.65 0.28 -5.27
C SER A 74 -12.54 1.41 -4.78
N LEU A 75 -12.00 2.22 -3.88
CA LEU A 75 -12.70 3.24 -3.12
C LEU A 75 -12.38 4.64 -3.68
N SER A 76 -13.34 5.54 -3.52
CA SER A 76 -13.24 6.89 -4.03
C SER A 76 -12.33 7.78 -3.16
N ASP A 77 -11.16 8.12 -3.69
CA ASP A 77 -10.30 9.16 -3.14
C ASP A 77 -11.03 10.52 -3.11
N GLN A 78 -11.87 10.78 -4.14
CA GLN A 78 -12.66 12.01 -4.26
C GLN A 78 -13.69 12.18 -3.14
N GLN A 79 -14.24 11.10 -2.58
CA GLN A 79 -15.15 11.18 -1.44
C GLN A 79 -14.50 11.90 -0.27
N LEU A 80 -13.29 11.50 0.11
CA LEU A 80 -12.57 12.13 1.21
C LEU A 80 -12.28 13.59 0.87
N ILE A 81 -11.70 13.84 -0.32
CA ILE A 81 -11.30 15.17 -0.79
C ILE A 81 -12.46 16.17 -0.82
N SER A 82 -13.66 15.73 -1.22
CA SER A 82 -14.84 16.58 -1.37
C SER A 82 -15.73 16.67 -0.13
N CYS A 83 -15.80 15.62 0.70
CA CYS A 83 -16.78 15.49 1.78
C CYS A 83 -16.21 15.44 3.19
N ASN A 84 -14.93 15.11 3.36
CA ASN A 84 -14.26 15.11 4.67
C ASN A 84 -13.43 16.40 4.81
N THR A 85 -14.14 17.49 5.11
CA THR A 85 -13.61 18.87 5.16
C THR A 85 -13.50 19.45 6.58
N GLU A 86 -13.65 18.61 7.59
CA GLU A 86 -13.60 18.96 9.02
C GLU A 86 -12.32 18.37 9.67
N ASP A 87 -12.10 18.68 10.95
CA ASP A 87 -11.04 18.11 11.81
C ASP A 87 -9.60 18.20 11.27
N GLY A 88 -9.35 19.11 10.33
CA GLY A 88 -8.01 19.37 9.75
C GLY A 88 -7.80 18.82 8.34
N ASN A 89 -8.82 18.19 7.74
CA ASN A 89 -8.80 17.77 6.34
C ASN A 89 -9.44 18.86 5.48
N SER A 90 -8.81 19.21 4.34
CA SER A 90 -9.15 20.42 3.58
C SER A 90 -9.02 20.21 2.06
N GLY A 91 -9.47 19.05 1.57
CA GLY A 91 -9.42 18.72 0.15
C GLY A 91 -8.00 18.81 -0.41
N CYS A 92 -7.78 19.69 -1.39
CA CYS A 92 -6.45 19.95 -1.97
C CYS A 92 -5.52 20.80 -1.09
N GLY A 93 -5.97 21.28 0.06
CA GLY A 93 -5.16 22.01 1.05
C GLY A 93 -4.35 21.11 1.99
N GLY A 94 -4.50 19.79 1.92
CA GLY A 94 -3.89 18.82 2.83
C GLY A 94 -4.89 18.20 3.81
N GLY A 95 -4.38 17.31 4.67
CA GLY A 95 -5.16 16.55 5.64
C GLY A 95 -4.36 15.39 6.24
N TYR A 96 -5.06 14.48 6.92
CA TYR A 96 -4.53 13.37 7.69
C TYR A 96 -5.33 12.08 7.38
N ALA A 97 -4.61 11.01 7.07
CA ALA A 97 -5.21 9.72 6.74
C ALA A 97 -5.94 9.10 7.94
N ALA A 98 -5.40 9.29 9.16
CA ALA A 98 -6.05 8.88 10.41
C ALA A 98 -7.47 9.48 10.56
N TYR A 99 -7.60 10.80 10.38
CA TYR A 99 -8.91 11.48 10.46
C TYR A 99 -9.85 11.09 9.32
N SER A 100 -9.31 10.63 8.19
CA SER A 100 -10.12 10.08 7.09
C SER A 100 -10.73 8.74 7.47
N MET A 101 -9.93 7.84 8.06
CA MET A 101 -10.38 6.53 8.54
C MET A 101 -11.40 6.68 9.68
N ASP A 102 -11.16 7.62 10.59
CA ASP A 102 -12.11 7.99 11.65
C ASP A 102 -13.44 8.52 11.10
N TRP A 103 -13.39 9.44 10.14
CA TRP A 103 -14.59 9.95 9.47
C TRP A 103 -15.36 8.87 8.71
N VAL A 104 -14.68 7.93 8.05
CA VAL A 104 -15.34 6.77 7.43
C VAL A 104 -16.00 5.89 8.48
N ALA A 105 -15.37 5.64 9.62
CA ALA A 105 -15.96 4.88 10.71
C ALA A 105 -17.18 5.57 11.32
N ASN A 106 -17.03 6.82 11.76
CA ASN A 106 -18.01 7.52 12.58
C ASN A 106 -19.12 8.19 11.74
N GLU A 107 -18.76 8.94 10.70
CA GLU A 107 -19.72 9.71 9.89
C GLU A 107 -20.28 8.92 8.71
N ARG A 108 -19.61 7.84 8.28
CA ARG A 108 -20.07 6.95 7.19
C ARG A 108 -20.42 5.53 7.62
N SER A 109 -20.32 5.20 8.91
CA SER A 109 -20.59 3.84 9.43
C SER A 109 -19.81 2.74 8.69
N GLY A 110 -18.52 3.00 8.40
CA GLY A 110 -17.62 2.07 7.71
C GLY A 110 -17.76 2.04 6.18
N LYS A 111 -18.47 2.99 5.56
CA LYS A 111 -18.82 2.96 4.13
C LYS A 111 -18.14 4.01 3.27
N MET A 112 -17.83 3.64 2.04
CA MET A 112 -17.27 4.56 1.04
C MET A 112 -17.89 4.36 -0.34
N CYS A 113 -18.03 5.46 -1.09
CA CYS A 113 -18.29 5.41 -2.52
C CYS A 113 -17.19 4.60 -3.23
N THR A 114 -17.59 3.81 -4.23
CA THR A 114 -16.65 3.16 -5.14
C THR A 114 -16.02 4.16 -6.12
N LEU A 115 -14.79 3.90 -6.56
CA LEU A 115 -14.05 4.78 -7.47
C LEU A 115 -14.74 4.97 -8.84
N ASP A 116 -15.45 3.94 -9.32
CA ASP A 116 -16.16 3.98 -10.61
C ASP A 116 -17.40 4.89 -10.60
N THR A 117 -18.06 5.05 -9.44
CA THR A 117 -19.26 5.89 -9.28
C THR A 117 -18.98 7.27 -8.67
N TYR A 118 -17.82 7.46 -8.05
CA TYR A 118 -17.34 8.76 -7.61
C TYR A 118 -15.85 8.95 -7.97
N PRO A 119 -15.54 9.21 -9.25
CA PRO A 119 -14.17 9.26 -9.75
C PRO A 119 -13.40 10.50 -9.27
N PHE A 120 -12.07 10.40 -9.29
CA PHE A 120 -11.19 11.55 -9.05
C PHE A 120 -11.37 12.63 -10.12
N THR A 121 -11.56 13.87 -9.68
CA THR A 121 -11.82 15.05 -10.52
C THR A 121 -11.03 16.29 -10.08
N SER A 122 -10.33 16.23 -8.93
CA SER A 122 -9.51 17.33 -8.42
C SER A 122 -8.08 17.38 -8.98
N GLU A 123 -7.77 16.70 -10.09
CA GLU A 123 -6.43 16.65 -10.72
C GLU A 123 -5.75 18.01 -10.92
N ASN A 124 -6.54 19.08 -11.10
CA ASN A 124 -6.07 20.46 -11.33
C ASN A 124 -6.10 21.34 -10.05
N GLY A 125 -6.09 20.72 -8.88
CA GLY A 125 -6.13 21.40 -7.57
C GLY A 125 -7.50 21.97 -7.16
N ASN A 126 -8.54 21.86 -7.98
CA ASN A 126 -9.88 22.34 -7.64
C ASN A 126 -10.71 21.25 -6.93
N VAL A 127 -11.22 21.55 -5.75
CA VAL A 127 -12.08 20.63 -4.98
C VAL A 127 -13.51 20.69 -5.53
N ALA A 128 -14.00 19.58 -6.08
CA ALA A 128 -15.41 19.44 -6.45
C ALA A 128 -16.29 19.40 -5.17
N SER A 129 -17.52 19.92 -5.24
CA SER A 129 -18.45 19.86 -4.11
C SER A 129 -18.83 18.42 -3.75
N CYS A 130 -18.99 18.13 -2.46
CA CYS A 130 -19.48 16.84 -1.98
C CYS A 130 -20.82 16.44 -2.63
N SER A 131 -20.88 15.26 -3.25
CA SER A 131 -22.07 14.77 -3.95
C SER A 131 -22.26 13.26 -3.76
N MET A 132 -22.63 12.86 -2.54
CA MET A 132 -22.84 11.45 -2.15
C MET A 132 -24.12 10.82 -2.73
N SER A 133 -25.05 11.61 -3.27
CA SER A 133 -26.41 11.14 -3.62
C SER A 133 -26.50 10.24 -4.85
N SER A 134 -25.40 10.08 -5.60
CA SER A 134 -25.35 9.30 -6.85
C SER A 134 -24.27 8.22 -6.88
N CYS A 135 -23.49 8.04 -5.81
CA CYS A 135 -22.47 7.01 -5.77
C CYS A 135 -23.04 5.66 -5.27
N THR A 136 -22.36 4.57 -5.64
CA THR A 136 -22.57 3.25 -5.03
C THR A 136 -21.67 3.15 -3.81
N GLU A 137 -22.28 2.93 -2.64
CA GLU A 137 -21.54 2.72 -1.40
C GLU A 137 -21.12 1.25 -1.26
N PHE A 138 -19.83 1.04 -1.00
CA PHE A 138 -19.24 -0.21 -0.57
C PHE A 138 -19.06 -0.18 0.96
N ASP A 139 -19.41 -1.28 1.62
CA ASP A 139 -19.18 -1.46 3.04
C ASP A 139 -17.77 -2.01 3.27
N VAL A 140 -16.83 -1.10 3.55
CA VAL A 140 -15.43 -1.45 3.83
C VAL A 140 -15.24 -1.81 5.31
N GLY A 141 -16.30 -1.75 6.15
CA GLY A 141 -16.28 -2.27 7.51
C GLY A 141 -15.29 -1.60 8.47
N VAL A 142 -14.80 -0.41 8.12
CA VAL A 142 -13.83 0.35 8.92
C VAL A 142 -14.49 0.85 10.20
N THR A 143 -13.92 0.50 11.35
CA THR A 143 -14.41 0.87 12.69
C THR A 143 -13.58 1.95 13.38
N GLY A 144 -12.50 2.39 12.75
CA GLY A 144 -11.63 3.45 13.23
C GLY A 144 -10.22 3.24 12.68
N TYR A 145 -9.23 3.65 13.46
CA TYR A 145 -7.82 3.51 13.12
C TYR A 145 -6.97 3.24 14.38
N GLU A 146 -5.78 2.69 14.16
CA GLU A 146 -4.69 2.69 15.13
C GLU A 146 -3.54 3.53 14.60
N SER A 147 -2.64 3.98 15.50
CA SER A 147 -1.44 4.72 15.10
C SER A 147 -0.28 4.43 16.03
N VAL A 148 0.93 4.48 15.47
CA VAL A 148 2.20 4.39 16.19
C VAL A 148 3.07 5.58 15.81
N HIS A 149 3.77 6.14 16.80
CA HIS A 149 4.68 7.27 16.62
C HIS A 149 6.00 6.99 17.35
N LYS A 150 7.12 7.15 16.63
CA LYS A 150 8.51 6.95 17.10
C LYS A 150 8.80 5.57 17.71
N ASP A 151 8.10 4.54 17.26
CA ASP A 151 8.45 3.14 17.49
C ASP A 151 8.58 2.40 16.15
N PRO A 152 9.78 2.39 15.55
CA PRO A 152 10.04 1.64 14.33
C PRO A 152 9.80 0.13 14.44
N GLY A 153 9.81 -0.43 15.66
CA GLY A 153 9.45 -1.83 15.94
C GLY A 153 7.97 -2.06 15.71
N ALA A 154 7.11 -1.32 16.43
CA ALA A 154 5.66 -1.44 16.26
C ALA A 154 5.18 -1.03 14.85
N ILE A 155 5.87 -0.11 14.16
CA ILE A 155 5.61 0.18 12.72
C ILE A 155 5.98 -1.02 11.83
N GLU A 156 7.08 -1.72 12.11
CA GLU A 156 7.43 -2.95 11.39
C GLU A 156 6.43 -4.07 11.64
N ASP A 157 5.96 -4.21 12.88
CA ASP A 157 4.94 -5.19 13.27
C ASP A 157 3.60 -4.91 12.56
N ALA A 158 3.17 -3.65 12.50
CA ALA A 158 1.97 -3.23 11.78
C ALA A 158 2.07 -3.51 10.27
N VAL A 159 3.19 -3.16 9.64
CA VAL A 159 3.44 -3.43 8.19
C VAL A 159 3.45 -4.92 7.86
N ARG A 160 3.86 -5.79 8.79
CA ARG A 160 3.78 -7.25 8.60
C ARG A 160 2.35 -7.79 8.70
N ASN A 161 1.42 -7.03 9.29
CA ASN A 161 0.01 -7.40 9.43
C ASN A 161 -0.86 -6.83 8.29
N GLN A 162 -0.61 -5.59 7.82
CA GLN A 162 -1.27 -4.99 6.66
C GLN A 162 -0.50 -3.75 6.15
N PRO A 163 -0.77 -3.25 4.93
CA PRO A 163 -0.26 -1.93 4.52
C PRO A 163 -0.74 -0.81 5.43
N VAL A 164 0.16 0.15 5.70
CA VAL A 164 -0.10 1.27 6.62
C VAL A 164 0.19 2.61 5.94
N SER A 165 -0.58 3.64 6.27
CA SER A 165 -0.28 5.02 5.87
C SER A 165 0.82 5.58 6.77
N ILE A 166 1.87 6.16 6.18
CA ILE A 166 3.01 6.78 6.88
C ILE A 166 3.18 8.24 6.49
N PHE A 167 3.88 9.01 7.33
CA PHE A 167 4.48 10.28 6.87
C PHE A 167 5.87 10.03 6.26
N LEU A 168 6.23 10.86 5.28
CA LEU A 168 7.52 10.79 4.61
C LEU A 168 8.02 12.19 4.21
N TYR A 169 9.26 12.52 4.56
CA TYR A 169 9.96 13.74 4.17
C TYR A 169 10.39 13.69 2.69
N SER A 170 9.42 13.84 1.78
CA SER A 170 9.60 13.63 0.34
C SER A 170 9.81 14.92 -0.48
N GLY A 171 10.02 16.07 0.16
CA GLY A 171 10.15 17.37 -0.52
C GLY A 171 11.44 17.58 -1.32
N SER A 172 12.42 16.68 -1.21
CA SER A 172 13.74 16.83 -1.84
C SER A 172 13.73 16.54 -3.35
N THR A 173 14.77 17.03 -4.05
CA THR A 173 14.99 16.68 -5.46
C THR A 173 15.30 15.20 -5.70
N ALA A 174 15.62 14.42 -4.66
CA ALA A 174 15.88 12.99 -4.82
C ALA A 174 14.60 12.20 -5.10
N PHE A 175 13.49 12.53 -4.45
CA PHE A 175 12.17 11.97 -4.76
C PHE A 175 11.68 12.43 -6.14
N GLN A 176 11.91 13.71 -6.45
CA GLN A 176 11.53 14.34 -7.70
C GLN A 176 12.08 13.61 -8.94
N TYR A 177 13.36 13.23 -8.92
CA TYR A 177 14.02 12.56 -10.05
C TYR A 177 14.25 11.06 -9.79
N TYR A 178 13.54 10.47 -8.82
CA TYR A 178 13.69 9.05 -8.50
C TYR A 178 13.25 8.17 -9.68
N SER A 179 14.12 7.26 -10.07
CA SER A 179 13.93 6.28 -11.16
C SER A 179 14.36 4.86 -10.77
N GLY A 180 14.79 4.67 -9.52
CA GLY A 180 15.17 3.38 -8.97
C GLY A 180 16.31 3.46 -7.94
N GLY A 181 16.56 2.33 -7.27
CA GLY A 181 17.56 2.22 -6.20
C GLY A 181 16.94 2.25 -4.81
N VAL A 182 17.67 2.69 -3.79
CA VAL A 182 17.15 2.87 -2.43
C VAL A 182 17.58 4.23 -1.92
N LEU A 183 16.61 5.08 -1.55
CA LEU A 183 16.87 6.38 -0.93
C LEU A 183 17.30 6.19 0.53
N THR A 184 18.34 6.91 0.94
CA THR A 184 18.90 6.92 2.31
C THR A 184 18.64 8.27 2.99
N GLY A 185 19.05 8.43 4.25
CA GLY A 185 18.83 9.68 4.99
C GLY A 185 19.42 10.94 4.34
N GLU A 186 20.46 10.79 3.52
CA GLU A 186 21.09 11.90 2.76
C GLU A 186 20.21 12.42 1.61
N ASN A 187 19.20 11.64 1.21
CA ASN A 187 18.28 12.00 0.13
C ASN A 187 17.08 12.82 0.60
N CYS A 188 16.96 13.14 1.89
CA CYS A 188 15.75 13.72 2.48
C CYS A 188 15.95 15.19 2.87
N ASP A 189 14.95 16.04 2.64
CA ASP A 189 14.92 17.38 3.24
C ASP A 189 14.03 17.34 4.48
N LYS A 190 14.66 17.26 5.66
CA LYS A 190 14.00 17.36 6.97
C LYS A 190 13.81 18.81 7.45
N THR A 191 14.23 19.81 6.67
CA THR A 191 14.32 21.22 7.12
C THR A 191 13.19 22.10 6.59
N GLY A 192 12.50 21.68 5.52
CA GLY A 192 11.41 22.43 4.90
C GLY A 192 10.04 22.19 5.56
N SER A 193 9.35 23.27 5.93
CA SER A 193 7.97 23.34 6.46
C SER A 193 6.86 22.84 5.52
N HIS A 194 7.21 22.11 4.46
CA HIS A 194 6.37 21.69 3.34
C HIS A 194 6.63 20.22 2.92
N SER A 195 7.29 19.43 3.75
CA SER A 195 7.88 18.14 3.35
C SER A 195 7.14 16.89 3.85
N ASP A 196 6.17 17.01 4.75
CA ASP A 196 5.38 15.89 5.27
C ASP A 196 4.27 15.46 4.29
N TRP A 197 4.55 14.46 3.47
CA TRP A 197 3.57 13.82 2.59
C TRP A 197 3.10 12.50 3.20
N GLN A 198 1.88 12.07 2.90
CA GLN A 198 1.37 10.76 3.31
C GLN A 198 1.42 9.74 2.17
N TRP A 199 1.89 8.55 2.49
CA TRP A 199 2.17 7.46 1.54
C TRP A 199 1.81 6.12 2.17
N VAL A 200 1.54 5.07 1.38
CA VAL A 200 1.32 3.71 1.93
C VAL A 200 2.61 2.89 1.89
N LEU A 201 3.00 2.35 3.04
CA LEU A 201 4.13 1.45 3.19
C LEU A 201 3.65 -0.01 3.05
N VAL A 202 4.03 -0.64 1.94
CA VAL A 202 3.54 -1.98 1.54
C VAL A 202 4.55 -3.12 1.78
N ARG A 203 5.77 -2.82 2.27
CA ARG A 203 6.79 -3.75 2.85
C ARG A 203 8.10 -3.00 3.16
N ARG A 204 8.97 -2.94 2.14
CA ARG A 204 10.17 -2.10 1.98
C ARG A 204 10.00 -1.10 0.84
N MET A 205 8.91 -1.23 0.10
CA MET A 205 8.47 -0.34 -0.96
C MET A 205 7.38 0.55 -0.38
N ILE A 206 7.43 1.82 -0.73
CA ILE A 206 6.40 2.80 -0.46
C ILE A 206 5.65 3.02 -1.77
N THR A 207 4.33 2.82 -1.77
CA THR A 207 3.46 3.16 -2.89
C THR A 207 3.31 4.68 -2.94
N PHE A 208 3.68 5.28 -4.07
CA PHE A 208 3.41 6.70 -4.31
C PHE A 208 1.99 6.88 -4.85
N PHE A 209 1.35 7.96 -4.42
CA PHE A 209 0.19 8.54 -5.09
C PHE A 209 0.66 9.91 -5.60
N THR A 210 0.77 10.05 -6.92
CA THR A 210 1.68 11.06 -7.49
C THR A 210 1.13 12.47 -7.33
N GLY A 211 1.94 13.41 -6.81
CA GLY A 211 1.54 14.81 -6.68
C GLY A 211 2.61 15.86 -6.96
N ALA A 212 3.76 15.46 -7.51
CA ALA A 212 4.75 16.36 -8.10
C ALA A 212 5.86 15.58 -8.84
N LEU A 213 5.60 15.13 -10.08
CA LEU A 213 6.46 15.42 -11.23
C LEU A 213 6.02 14.76 -12.53
N ARG A 214 5.33 15.57 -13.35
CA ARG A 214 5.27 15.35 -14.78
C ARG A 214 6.61 15.71 -15.42
N THR A 215 7.38 14.69 -15.77
CA THR A 215 8.08 14.71 -17.06
C THR A 215 7.56 13.56 -17.91
N SER A 216 7.08 13.89 -19.12
CA SER A 216 6.83 12.93 -20.21
C SER A 216 5.78 11.83 -20.02
N GLY A 217 4.91 11.90 -19.00
CA GLY A 217 3.81 10.93 -18.84
C GLY A 217 4.25 9.53 -18.41
N HIS A 218 5.41 9.43 -17.75
CA HIS A 218 5.86 8.20 -17.10
C HIS A 218 5.42 8.18 -15.64
N VAL A 219 5.09 6.98 -15.14
CA VAL A 219 5.02 6.73 -13.70
C VAL A 219 6.43 6.91 -13.15
N VAL A 220 6.61 7.78 -12.15
CA VAL A 220 7.93 8.04 -11.55
C VAL A 220 8.37 6.86 -10.68
N GLY A 221 9.68 6.70 -10.51
CA GLY A 221 10.26 5.60 -9.74
C GLY A 221 10.12 4.23 -10.39
N GLU A 222 9.97 3.22 -9.54
CA GLU A 222 9.90 1.82 -9.93
C GLU A 222 8.43 1.44 -10.09
N GLU A 223 7.85 1.76 -11.25
CA GLU A 223 6.41 1.57 -11.54
C GLU A 223 5.47 2.31 -10.56
N GLY A 224 5.92 3.45 -10.02
CA GLY A 224 5.16 4.24 -9.02
C GLY A 224 5.50 3.92 -7.57
N TYR A 225 6.47 3.04 -7.35
CA TYR A 225 6.99 2.75 -6.02
C TYR A 225 8.34 3.44 -5.79
N VAL A 226 8.59 3.79 -4.53
CA VAL A 226 9.88 4.31 -4.05
C VAL A 226 10.40 3.39 -2.94
N ARG A 227 11.67 3.00 -3.00
CA ARG A 227 12.32 2.25 -1.93
C ARG A 227 13.11 3.21 -1.05
N VAL A 228 12.82 3.21 0.25
CA VAL A 228 13.46 4.06 1.26
C VAL A 228 14.07 3.18 2.35
N GLN A 229 15.25 3.54 2.83
CA GLN A 229 15.99 2.76 3.81
C GLN A 229 15.37 2.82 5.21
N ARG A 230 14.72 1.73 5.61
CA ARG A 230 14.33 1.46 7.01
C ARG A 230 15.56 1.25 7.90
N ARG A 231 15.44 1.54 9.19
CA ARG A 231 16.47 1.42 10.24
C ARG A 231 17.80 2.07 9.86
N TYR A 232 17.74 3.26 9.25
CA TYR A 232 18.92 4.02 8.86
C TYR A 232 19.77 4.34 10.09
N SER A 233 21.03 3.89 10.14
CA SER A 233 21.84 3.93 11.38
C SER A 233 22.21 5.33 11.88
N GLY A 234 21.94 6.37 11.09
CA GLY A 234 22.08 7.77 11.50
C GLY A 234 20.79 8.42 12.01
N ASP A 235 19.66 7.70 12.06
CA ASP A 235 18.33 8.28 12.27
C ASP A 235 17.36 7.32 12.97
N SER A 236 16.86 7.71 14.14
CA SER A 236 15.86 6.93 14.89
C SER A 236 14.49 6.84 14.21
N GLU A 237 14.25 7.67 13.20
CA GLU A 237 12.98 7.78 12.47
C GLU A 237 13.03 7.06 11.10
N GLY A 238 14.12 6.34 10.81
CA GLY A 238 14.40 5.76 9.50
C GLY A 238 14.73 6.84 8.45
N ALA A 239 15.20 6.43 7.26
CA ALA A 239 15.46 7.40 6.20
C ALA A 239 14.16 8.14 5.83
N CYS A 240 14.26 9.46 5.70
CA CYS A 240 13.15 10.35 5.36
C CYS A 240 11.93 10.25 6.31
N GLY A 241 12.11 9.80 7.56
CA GLY A 241 11.01 9.68 8.51
C GLY A 241 10.07 8.50 8.25
N VAL A 242 10.47 7.54 7.40
CA VAL A 242 9.66 6.35 7.03
C VAL A 242 9.23 5.48 8.24
N GLU A 243 9.86 5.67 9.41
CA GLU A 243 9.53 5.01 10.68
C GLU A 243 9.23 6.04 11.80
N LEU A 244 8.84 7.27 11.44
CA LEU A 244 8.40 8.32 12.37
C LEU A 244 6.96 8.09 12.86
N TYR A 245 6.04 7.83 11.92
CA TYR A 245 4.62 7.70 12.19
C TYR A 245 3.98 6.75 11.19
N ALA A 246 3.11 5.86 11.69
CA ALA A 246 2.24 5.03 10.87
C ALA A 246 0.81 5.02 11.45
N THR A 247 -0.17 4.92 10.57
CA THR A 247 -1.60 4.77 10.89
C THR A 247 -2.27 3.81 9.94
N TRP A 248 -3.24 3.03 10.43
CA TRP A 248 -3.93 2.01 9.65
C TRP A 248 -5.36 1.81 10.15
N PRO A 249 -6.29 1.39 9.28
CA PRO A 249 -7.67 1.18 9.66
C PRO A 249 -7.83 -0.08 10.53
N THR A 250 -8.83 -0.03 11.41
CA THR A 250 -9.36 -1.20 12.13
C THR A 250 -10.69 -1.62 11.51
N PHE A 251 -11.05 -2.90 11.64
CA PHE A 251 -12.23 -3.51 11.02
C PHE A 251 -13.00 -4.37 12.02
N ASP A 252 -14.34 -4.38 11.95
CA ASP A 252 -15.15 -5.40 12.63
C ASP A 252 -15.22 -6.69 11.79
N VAL A 253 -14.24 -7.55 11.98
CA VAL A 253 -14.16 -8.85 11.29
C VAL A 253 -15.16 -9.89 11.79
N SER A 254 -16.06 -9.56 12.74
CA SER A 254 -17.05 -10.52 13.27
C SER A 254 -18.19 -10.87 12.32
N ALA A 255 -18.38 -10.10 11.23
CA ALA A 255 -19.53 -10.21 10.32
C ALA A 255 -19.19 -10.65 8.88
N SER A 256 -17.91 -10.80 8.52
CA SER A 256 -17.54 -11.07 7.12
C SER A 256 -17.77 -12.55 6.72
N PRO A 257 -18.42 -12.85 5.58
CA PRO A 257 -18.61 -14.23 5.14
C PRO A 257 -17.25 -14.86 4.80
N THR A 258 -17.08 -16.14 5.18
CA THR A 258 -15.86 -16.91 4.90
C THR A 258 -15.48 -16.80 3.42
N PRO A 259 -14.24 -16.39 3.08
CA PRO A 259 -13.84 -16.25 1.68
C PRO A 259 -14.00 -17.59 0.95
N ALA A 260 -14.63 -17.54 -0.22
CA ALA A 260 -14.77 -18.71 -1.07
C ALA A 260 -13.37 -19.24 -1.45
N PRO A 261 -13.13 -20.56 -1.43
CA PRO A 261 -11.82 -21.11 -1.73
C PRO A 261 -11.38 -20.69 -3.13
N ARG A 262 -10.22 -20.05 -3.21
CA ARG A 262 -9.62 -19.59 -4.47
C ARG A 262 -9.58 -20.77 -5.46
N PRO A 263 -10.09 -20.63 -6.70
CA PRO A 263 -9.97 -21.71 -7.68
C PRO A 263 -8.49 -21.98 -7.90
N THR A 264 -8.08 -23.24 -7.67
CA THR A 264 -6.71 -23.68 -7.89
C THR A 264 -6.43 -23.69 -9.39
N THR A 265 -5.84 -22.61 -9.90
CA THR A 265 -5.34 -22.53 -11.27
C THR A 265 -4.20 -23.52 -11.42
N SER A 266 -4.52 -24.73 -11.90
CA SER A 266 -3.53 -25.72 -12.30
C SER A 266 -2.64 -25.10 -13.37
N ALA A 267 -1.34 -24.96 -13.09
CA ALA A 267 -0.39 -24.38 -14.02
C ALA A 267 -0.43 -25.13 -15.37
N PRO A 268 -0.53 -24.43 -16.51
CA PRO A 268 -0.52 -25.09 -17.82
C PRO A 268 0.84 -25.76 -18.02
N SER A 269 0.85 -27.07 -18.29
CA SER A 269 2.08 -27.80 -18.55
C SER A 269 2.76 -27.26 -19.81
N ALA A 270 3.93 -26.65 -19.64
CA ALA A 270 4.76 -26.17 -20.73
C ALA A 270 5.20 -27.35 -21.61
N THR A 271 4.54 -27.51 -22.77
CA THR A 271 4.94 -28.49 -23.77
C THR A 271 6.04 -27.89 -24.63
N THR A 272 7.29 -28.32 -24.42
CA THR A 272 8.44 -27.85 -25.16
C THR A 272 8.34 -28.25 -26.64
N ALA A 273 8.02 -27.30 -27.51
CA ALA A 273 8.10 -27.48 -28.96
C ALA A 273 9.53 -27.17 -29.44
N THR A 274 10.26 -28.19 -29.88
CA THR A 274 11.59 -28.05 -30.49
C THR A 274 11.48 -27.33 -31.85
N PRO A 275 12.29 -26.30 -32.14
CA PRO A 275 12.27 -25.63 -33.44
C PRO A 275 12.92 -26.50 -34.53
N SER A 276 12.19 -26.74 -35.62
CA SER A 276 12.71 -27.45 -36.79
C SER A 276 13.55 -26.51 -37.67
N VAL A 277 14.85 -26.81 -37.79
CA VAL A 277 15.76 -26.09 -38.69
C VAL A 277 15.38 -26.38 -40.14
N THR A 278 15.02 -25.34 -40.90
CA THR A 278 14.81 -25.43 -42.36
C THR A 278 16.03 -24.88 -43.08
N THR A 279 16.78 -25.75 -43.74
CA THR A 279 17.97 -25.38 -44.54
C THR A 279 17.56 -24.75 -45.87
N ALA A 280 17.86 -23.45 -46.04
CA ALA A 280 17.68 -22.77 -47.32
C ALA A 280 18.86 -23.05 -48.27
N THR A 281 18.58 -23.59 -49.45
CA THR A 281 19.57 -23.77 -50.52
C THR A 281 19.65 -22.49 -51.39
N PRO A 282 20.84 -21.95 -51.68
CA PRO A 282 20.96 -20.76 -52.52
C PRO A 282 20.88 -21.11 -54.01
N SER A 283 19.85 -20.62 -54.71
CA SER A 283 19.81 -20.62 -56.18
C SER A 283 20.56 -19.43 -56.74
N ALA A 284 21.63 -19.69 -57.50
CA ALA A 284 22.35 -18.67 -58.23
C ALA A 284 21.56 -18.20 -59.46
N THR A 285 21.37 -16.88 -59.61
CA THR A 285 20.85 -16.28 -60.85
C THR A 285 21.98 -15.54 -61.57
N ARG A 286 22.10 -15.82 -62.87
CA ARG A 286 23.23 -15.45 -63.73
C ARG A 286 23.01 -14.07 -64.36
N SER A 287 24.02 -13.22 -64.34
CA SER A 287 24.07 -12.00 -65.15
C SER A 287 24.12 -12.33 -66.65
N GLN A 288 23.25 -11.68 -67.43
CA GLN A 288 23.40 -11.04 -68.78
C GLN A 288 22.02 -10.39 -69.09
N GLN A 289 21.88 -9.24 -69.75
CA GLN A 289 22.83 -8.40 -70.48
C GLN A 289 22.41 -6.93 -70.38
#